data_AF-A0A7W7FXW3-F1
#
_entry.id   AF-A0A7W7FXW3-F1
#
_cell.length_a   1.000
_cell.length_b   1.000
_cell.length_c   1.000
_cell.angle_alpha   90.00
_cell.angle_beta   90.00
_cell.angle_gamma   90.00
#
_symmetry.space_group_name_H-M   'P 1'
#
loop_
_entity.id
_entity.type
_entity.pdbx_description
1 polymer ?
#
loop_
_entity_poly.entity_id
_entity_poly.type
_entity_poly.pdbx_seq_one_letter_code
_entity_poly.pdbx_strand_id
1 'polypeptide(L)'
;MHVSFPRMLSRTQRFTLGRPQRLTLVAGGLRLLFLRSSGGEDRVRRLWVLDLATGQERLLADPGEPAGETTMSAAERARRERARDRSAGISGYSADREARLIAYTADQRLHVVDAGTGEARRASWRPGRR
;
A
#
# COMPACT_ATOMS: atom_id res chain seq x y z
N MET A 1 7.50 19.54 -25.40
CA MET A 1 6.43 18.60 -25.81
C MET A 1 5.33 18.65 -24.75
N HIS A 2 4.14 19.16 -25.06
CA HIS A 2 3.04 19.31 -24.09
C HIS A 2 2.22 18.02 -24.03
N VAL A 3 1.98 17.46 -22.85
CA VAL A 3 1.11 16.28 -22.69
C VAL A 3 -0.35 16.75 -22.73
N SER A 4 -1.22 16.07 -23.48
CA SER A 4 -2.64 16.42 -23.54
C SER A 4 -3.36 16.13 -22.21
N PHE A 5 -4.40 16.90 -21.91
CA PHE A 5 -5.17 16.74 -20.66
C PHE A 5 -5.74 15.33 -20.46
N PRO A 6 -6.36 14.65 -21.46
CA PRO A 6 -6.82 13.26 -21.29
C PRO A 6 -5.69 12.27 -20.98
N ARG A 7 -4.51 12.49 -21.56
CA ARG A 7 -3.32 11.67 -21.29
C ARG A 7 -2.79 11.91 -19.88
N MET A 8 -2.81 13.17 -19.42
CA MET A 8 -2.44 13.54 -18.06
C MET A 8 -3.39 12.91 -17.02
N LEU A 9 -4.71 13.05 -17.21
CA LEU A 9 -5.73 12.42 -16.36
C LEU A 9 -5.53 10.90 -16.26
N SER A 10 -5.17 10.24 -17.35
CA SER A 10 -4.96 8.79 -17.38
C SER A 10 -3.67 8.37 -16.64
N ARG A 11 -2.59 9.15 -16.78
CA ARG A 11 -1.30 8.88 -16.11
C ARG A 11 -1.39 9.06 -14.59
N THR A 12 -2.08 10.10 -14.14
CA THR A 12 -2.19 10.44 -12.71
C THR A 12 -3.38 9.80 -12.00
N GLN A 13 -4.14 8.96 -12.71
CA GLN A 13 -5.45 8.44 -12.27
C GLN A 13 -6.37 9.54 -11.76
N ARG A 14 -6.57 10.61 -12.55
CA ARG A 14 -7.32 11.81 -12.15
C ARG A 14 -6.68 12.54 -10.95
N PHE A 15 -5.35 12.60 -10.94
CA PHE A 15 -4.55 13.26 -9.89
C PHE A 15 -4.79 12.69 -8.49
N THR A 16 -5.07 11.38 -8.40
CA THR A 16 -5.25 10.70 -7.12
C THR A 16 -4.00 9.98 -6.65
N LEU A 17 -3.07 9.65 -7.56
CA LEU A 17 -1.78 9.07 -7.19
C LEU A 17 -0.99 10.08 -6.33
N GLY A 18 -0.24 9.55 -5.35
CA GLY A 18 0.46 10.36 -4.35
C GLY A 18 -0.43 10.88 -3.22
N ARG A 19 -1.75 10.69 -3.24
CA ARG A 19 -2.60 11.05 -2.09
C ARG A 19 -2.56 9.94 -1.02
N PRO A 20 -2.32 10.28 0.27
CA PRO A 20 -2.45 9.32 1.36
C PRO A 20 -3.86 8.72 1.44
N GLN A 21 -3.95 7.41 1.67
CA GLN A 21 -5.18 6.65 1.81
C GLN A 21 -5.06 5.66 2.96
N ARG A 22 -6.21 5.14 3.45
CA ARG A 22 -6.29 4.14 4.54
C ARG A 22 -5.43 4.56 5.73
N LEU A 23 -5.87 5.60 6.43
CA LEU A 23 -5.12 6.19 7.53
C LEU A 23 -5.40 5.43 8.84
N THR A 24 -4.38 5.18 9.66
CA THR A 24 -4.54 4.58 10.98
C THR A 24 -3.59 5.20 11.99
N LEU A 25 -4.14 5.74 13.08
CA LEU A 25 -3.35 6.21 14.22
C LEU A 25 -2.94 5.02 15.10
N VAL A 26 -1.68 5.00 15.51
CA VAL A 26 -1.05 3.93 16.31
C VAL A 26 -0.13 4.54 17.37
N ALA A 27 0.40 3.72 18.27
CA ALA A 27 1.27 4.12 19.37
C ALA A 27 0.65 5.28 20.19
N GLY A 28 -0.61 5.11 20.59
CA GLY A 28 -1.35 6.13 21.33
C GLY A 28 -1.63 7.43 20.56
N GLY A 29 -1.51 7.41 19.22
CA GLY A 29 -1.72 8.59 18.37
C GLY A 29 -0.43 9.37 18.07
N LEU A 30 0.75 8.80 18.35
CA LEU A 30 2.04 9.41 18.03
C LEU A 30 2.51 9.12 16.61
N ARG A 31 1.94 8.10 15.96
CA ARG A 31 2.30 7.70 14.60
C ARG A 31 1.05 7.52 13.75
N LEU A 32 1.19 7.83 12.47
CA LEU A 32 0.16 7.66 11.46
C LEU A 32 0.66 6.70 10.38
N LEU A 33 0.01 5.54 10.27
CA LEU A 33 0.19 4.64 9.13
C LEU A 33 -0.72 5.05 7.99
N PHE A 34 -0.23 4.93 6.76
CA PHE A 34 -1.02 5.18 5.56
C PHE A 34 -0.43 4.51 4.32
N LEU A 35 -1.26 4.37 3.28
CA LEU A 35 -0.83 3.95 1.96
C LEU A 35 -0.70 5.15 1.02
N ARG A 36 0.40 5.21 0.27
CA ARG A 36 0.66 6.26 -0.72
C ARG A 36 1.62 5.75 -1.78
N SER A 37 1.44 6.17 -3.03
CA SER A 37 2.50 6.01 -4.03
C SER A 37 3.59 7.05 -3.84
N SER A 38 4.77 6.83 -4.44
CA SER A 38 5.91 7.74 -4.23
C SER A 38 5.79 9.04 -5.03
N GLY A 39 4.83 9.13 -5.96
CA GLY A 39 4.58 10.33 -6.75
C GLY A 39 3.27 10.30 -7.54
N GLY A 40 2.96 11.43 -8.18
CA GLY A 40 1.69 11.65 -8.88
C GLY A 40 1.47 10.85 -10.18
N GLU A 41 2.49 10.16 -10.68
CA GLU A 41 2.38 9.22 -11.81
C GLU A 41 2.68 7.77 -11.41
N ASP A 42 3.10 7.55 -10.16
CA ASP A 42 3.43 6.23 -9.66
C ASP A 42 2.18 5.49 -9.19
N ARG A 43 1.95 4.32 -9.76
CA ARG A 43 0.75 3.50 -9.53
C ARG A 43 0.89 2.54 -8.35
N VAL A 44 2.09 2.40 -7.79
CA VAL A 44 2.39 1.44 -6.73
C VAL A 44 2.12 2.06 -5.37
N ARG A 45 1.12 1.55 -4.65
CA ARG A 45 0.91 1.90 -3.24
C ARG A 45 1.95 1.22 -2.37
N ARG A 46 2.63 2.03 -1.58
CA ARG A 46 3.56 1.63 -0.54
C ARG A 46 3.00 1.95 0.83
N LEU A 47 3.52 1.26 1.86
CA LEU A 47 3.15 1.51 3.24
C LEU A 47 4.14 2.49 3.85
N TRP A 48 3.60 3.55 4.45
CA TRP A 48 4.36 4.61 5.08
C TRP A 48 3.96 4.75 6.54
N VAL A 49 4.88 5.31 7.33
CA VAL A 49 4.60 5.84 8.66
C VAL A 49 5.03 7.30 8.71
N LEU A 50 4.20 8.12 9.33
CA LEU A 50 4.52 9.48 9.72
C LEU A 50 4.64 9.51 11.24
N ASP A 51 5.79 9.98 11.73
CA ASP A 51 5.95 10.38 13.12
C ASP A 51 5.30 11.77 13.31
N LEU A 52 4.27 11.85 14.14
CA LEU A 52 3.46 13.06 14.27
C LEU A 52 4.12 14.14 15.13
N ALA A 53 5.14 13.78 15.93
CA ALA A 53 5.89 14.75 16.72
C ALA A 53 6.93 15.48 15.86
N THR A 54 7.58 14.76 14.95
CA THR A 54 8.68 15.29 14.11
C THR A 54 8.24 15.67 12.70
N GLY A 55 7.07 15.20 12.25
CA GLY A 55 6.61 15.35 10.87
C GLY A 55 7.38 14.48 9.86
N GLN A 56 8.23 13.56 10.32
CA GLN A 56 9.06 12.74 9.45
C GLN A 56 8.30 11.54 8.90
N GLU A 57 8.30 11.40 7.57
CA GLU A 57 7.76 10.25 6.88
C GLU A 57 8.84 9.21 6.60
N ARG A 58 8.49 7.94 6.78
CA ARG A 58 9.37 6.81 6.43
C ARG A 58 8.60 5.73 5.68
N LEU A 59 9.24 5.21 4.65
CA LEU A 59 8.77 4.03 3.92
C LEU A 59 8.97 2.79 4.79
N LEU A 60 7.89 2.04 5.04
CA LEU A 60 7.94 0.78 5.78
C LEU A 60 7.98 -0.42 4.84
N ALA A 61 7.15 -0.45 3.80
CA ALA A 61 7.13 -1.57 2.86
C ALA A 61 6.94 -1.09 1.43
N ASP A 62 7.84 -1.54 0.56
CA ASP A 62 7.74 -1.43 -0.89
C ASP A 62 7.43 -2.81 -1.48
N PRO A 63 6.27 -3.01 -2.13
CA PRO A 63 5.96 -4.27 -2.80
C PRO A 63 6.75 -4.47 -4.11
N GLY A 64 7.58 -3.49 -4.52
CA GLY A 64 8.27 -3.47 -5.80
C GLY A 64 7.33 -3.14 -6.97
N GLU A 65 7.85 -3.28 -8.19
CA GLU A 65 6.99 -3.14 -9.36
C GLU A 65 5.99 -4.30 -9.45
N PRO A 66 4.71 -4.02 -9.72
CA PRO A 66 3.72 -5.06 -9.91
C PRO A 66 4.08 -5.93 -11.12
N ALA A 67 3.98 -7.25 -10.97
CA ALA A 67 3.89 -8.13 -12.13
C ALA A 67 2.72 -7.65 -13.01
N GLY A 68 2.95 -7.52 -14.32
CA GLY A 68 2.00 -6.90 -15.26
C GLY A 68 0.58 -7.49 -15.21
N GLU A 69 -0.38 -6.78 -15.83
CA GLU A 69 -1.83 -7.07 -15.78
C GLU A 69 -2.21 -8.54 -16.13
N THR A 70 -1.36 -9.25 -16.87
CA THR A 70 -1.57 -10.63 -17.34
C THR A 70 -1.62 -11.68 -16.22
N THR A 71 -1.13 -11.40 -15.01
CA THR A 71 -1.09 -12.38 -13.90
C THR A 71 -2.29 -12.27 -12.94
N MET A 72 -3.22 -11.36 -13.20
CA MET A 72 -4.34 -11.11 -12.28
C MET A 72 -5.49 -12.13 -12.41
N SER A 73 -5.86 -12.78 -11.30
CA SER A 73 -7.01 -13.68 -11.23
C SER A 73 -8.35 -12.95 -11.43
N ALA A 74 -9.36 -13.66 -11.96
CA ALA A 74 -10.69 -13.10 -12.21
C ALA A 74 -11.38 -12.59 -10.93
N ALA A 75 -11.17 -13.25 -9.79
CA ALA A 75 -11.69 -12.82 -8.49
C ALA A 75 -11.07 -11.49 -8.03
N GLU A 76 -9.76 -11.30 -8.25
CA GLU A 76 -9.08 -10.05 -7.92
C GLU A 76 -9.49 -8.92 -8.88
N ARG A 77 -9.68 -9.21 -10.17
CA ARG A 77 -10.24 -8.25 -11.14
C ARG A 77 -11.63 -7.77 -10.70
N ALA A 78 -12.53 -8.70 -10.34
CA ALA A 78 -13.88 -8.36 -9.87
C ALA A 78 -13.86 -7.60 -8.54
N ARG A 79 -12.94 -7.91 -7.60
CA ARG A 79 -12.74 -7.14 -6.37
C ARG A 79 -12.30 -5.72 -6.67
N ARG A 80 -11.31 -5.55 -7.56
CA ARG A 80 -10.77 -4.24 -7.95
C ARG A 80 -11.79 -3.39 -8.71
N GLU A 81 -12.55 -3.99 -9.62
CA GLU A 81 -13.62 -3.32 -10.35
C GLU A 81 -14.70 -2.79 -9.39
N ARG A 82 -15.13 -3.62 -8.43
CA ARG A 82 -16.09 -3.21 -7.39
C ARG A 82 -15.54 -2.14 -6.46
N ALA A 83 -14.27 -2.22 -6.09
CA ALA A 83 -13.60 -1.23 -5.25
C ALA A 83 -13.21 0.05 -6.02
N ARG A 84 -13.37 0.08 -7.35
CA ARG A 84 -12.77 1.08 -8.28
C ARG A 84 -11.27 1.29 -8.02
N ASP A 85 -10.60 0.27 -7.49
CA ASP A 85 -9.23 0.33 -7.05
C ASP A 85 -8.30 -0.09 -8.18
N ARG A 86 -7.80 0.89 -8.94
CA ARG A 86 -6.85 0.69 -10.05
C ARG A 86 -5.38 0.82 -9.60
N SER A 87 -5.11 0.88 -8.31
CA SER A 87 -3.75 1.03 -7.82
C SER A 87 -3.09 -0.34 -7.67
N ALA A 88 -1.83 -0.42 -8.07
CA ALA A 88 -0.99 -1.59 -7.87
C ALA A 88 -0.32 -1.56 -6.49
N GLY A 89 0.33 -2.65 -6.07
CA GLY A 89 1.06 -2.71 -4.80
C GLY A 89 0.21 -3.14 -3.61
N ILE A 90 0.35 -2.45 -2.47
CA ILE A 90 -0.31 -2.82 -1.22
C ILE A 90 -1.80 -2.45 -1.27
N SER A 91 -2.68 -3.44 -1.07
CA SER A 91 -4.13 -3.23 -1.15
C SER A 91 -4.78 -2.90 0.21
N GLY A 92 -4.10 -3.25 1.29
CA GLY A 92 -4.52 -2.99 2.67
C GLY A 92 -3.49 -3.52 3.67
N TYR A 93 -3.60 -3.05 4.90
CA TYR A 93 -2.75 -3.44 6.02
C TYR A 93 -3.54 -3.49 7.33
N SER A 94 -2.94 -4.11 8.35
CA SER A 94 -3.34 -4.06 9.74
C SER A 94 -2.10 -4.08 10.61
N ALA A 95 -2.10 -3.36 11.73
CA ALA A 95 -0.97 -3.26 12.63
C ALA A 95 -1.38 -3.66 14.05
N ASP A 96 -0.40 -4.04 14.87
CA ASP A 96 -0.58 -4.03 16.33
C ASP A 96 -0.74 -2.58 16.86
N ARG A 97 -1.08 -2.44 18.14
CA ARG A 97 -1.36 -1.14 18.77
C ARG A 97 -0.18 -0.17 18.69
N GLU A 98 1.04 -0.67 18.76
CA GLU A 98 2.29 0.12 18.76
C GLU A 98 2.89 0.24 17.35
N ALA A 99 2.27 -0.41 16.36
CA ALA A 99 2.79 -0.63 15.02
C ALA A 99 4.22 -1.15 15.01
N ARG A 100 4.53 -2.15 15.86
CA ARG A 100 5.80 -2.86 15.79
C ARG A 100 5.81 -3.83 14.61
N LEU A 101 4.73 -4.58 14.45
CA LEU A 101 4.47 -5.44 13.31
C LEU A 101 3.26 -4.94 12.52
N ILE A 102 3.45 -4.82 11.20
CA ILE A 102 2.36 -4.51 10.27
C ILE A 102 2.20 -5.65 9.28
N ALA A 103 1.02 -6.27 9.28
CA ALA A 103 0.62 -7.23 8.27
C ALA A 103 -0.01 -6.49 7.08
N TYR A 104 0.38 -6.86 5.86
CA TYR A 104 -0.14 -6.22 4.64
C TYR A 104 -0.33 -7.22 3.51
N THR A 105 -1.16 -6.83 2.54
CA THR A 105 -1.44 -7.64 1.36
C THR A 105 -0.87 -6.98 0.10
N ALA A 106 -0.01 -7.70 -0.60
CA ALA A 106 0.55 -7.33 -1.89
C ALA A 106 0.58 -8.58 -2.78
N ASP A 107 0.28 -8.45 -4.08
CA ASP A 107 0.30 -9.57 -5.03
C ASP A 107 -0.45 -10.83 -4.52
N GLN A 108 -1.65 -10.61 -3.94
CA GLN A 108 -2.50 -11.67 -3.32
C GLN A 108 -1.81 -12.51 -2.23
N ARG A 109 -0.72 -12.02 -1.65
CA ARG A 109 0.04 -12.68 -0.59
C ARG A 109 0.04 -11.84 0.68
N LEU A 110 0.10 -12.53 1.81
CA LEU A 110 0.24 -11.91 3.12
C LEU A 110 1.73 -11.73 3.45
N HIS A 111 2.07 -10.53 3.89
CA HIS A 111 3.40 -10.15 4.33
C HIS A 111 3.31 -9.52 5.71
N VAL A 112 4.42 -9.55 6.44
CA VAL A 112 4.59 -8.84 7.71
C VAL A 112 5.89 -8.06 7.64
N VAL A 113 5.85 -6.80 8.03
CA VAL A 113 7.03 -5.93 8.19
C VAL A 113 7.20 -5.55 9.65
N ASP A 114 8.44 -5.56 10.13
CA ASP A 114 8.83 -4.94 11.39
C ASP A 114 9.11 -3.45 11.17
N ALA A 115 8.42 -2.57 11.90
CA ALA A 115 8.57 -1.14 11.70
C ALA A 115 9.91 -0.59 12.21
N GLY A 116 10.56 -1.25 13.17
CA GLY A 116 11.85 -0.86 13.71
C GLY A 116 12.99 -1.18 12.76
N THR A 117 13.00 -2.39 12.18
CA THR A 117 14.07 -2.84 11.28
C THR A 117 13.78 -2.57 9.80
N GLY A 118 12.50 -2.45 9.42
CA GLY A 118 12.07 -2.39 8.02
C GLY A 118 12.09 -3.75 7.31
N GLU A 119 12.40 -4.84 8.02
CA GLU A 119 12.46 -6.16 7.42
C GLU A 119 11.05 -6.69 7.12
N ALA A 120 10.80 -7.00 5.86
CA ALA A 120 9.57 -7.59 5.39
C ALA A 120 9.74 -9.07 5.05
N ARG A 121 8.81 -9.91 5.51
CA ARG A 121 8.77 -11.33 5.18
C ARG A 121 7.38 -11.77 4.75
N ARG A 122 7.33 -12.76 3.85
CA ARG A 122 6.07 -13.41 3.50
C ARG A 122 5.58 -14.24 4.70
N ALA A 123 4.31 -14.07 5.05
CA ALA A 123 3.69 -14.92 6.05
C ALA A 123 3.23 -16.23 5.41
N SER A 124 3.71 -17.35 5.94
CA SER A 124 3.14 -18.66 5.66
C SER A 124 1.99 -18.90 6.63
N TRP A 125 0.76 -18.63 6.18
CA TRP A 125 -0.41 -19.04 6.93
C TRP A 125 -0.70 -20.52 6.64
N ARG A 126 -0.69 -21.35 7.67
CA ARG A 126 -1.22 -22.71 7.62
C ARG A 126 -2.57 -22.70 8.35
N PRO A 127 -3.69 -23.03 7.69
CA PRO A 127 -4.94 -23.24 8.40
C PRO A 127 -4.73 -24.34 9.44
N GLY A 128 -5.02 -24.03 10.71
CA GLY A 128 -5.04 -25.05 11.76
C GLY A 128 -6.06 -26.12 11.41
N ARG A 129 -5.66 -27.39 11.44
CA ARG A 129 -6.61 -28.50 11.48
C ARG A 129 -7.42 -28.31 12.77
N ARG A 130 -8.72 -28.10 12.61
CA ARG A 130 -9.67 -28.25 13.71
C ARG A 130 -9.73 -29.70 14.13
#